data_AF-A0A1H9KUW1-F1
#
_entry.id   AF-A0A1H9KUW1-F1
#
_cell.length_a   1.000
_cell.length_b   1.000
_cell.length_c   1.000
_cell.angle_alpha   90.00
_cell.angle_beta   90.00
_cell.angle_gamma   90.00
#
_symmetry.space_group_name_H-M   'P 1'
#
loop_
_entity.id
_entity.type
_entity.pdbx_description
1 polymer ?
#
loop_
_entity_poly.entity_id
_entity_poly.type
_entity_poly.pdbx_seq_one_letter_code
_entity_poly.pdbx_strand_id
1 'polypeptide(L)' 'MNIFIAILIGLIGGFIIGIALSSFIGIIGMMLFNEPLGVKYLPYYTAFLCAIILPIWGYKSRT' A
#
# COMPACT_ATOMS: atom_id res chain seq x y z
N MET A 1 -9.11 -13.52 -15.24
CA MET A 1 -7.88 -12.96 -14.68
C MET A 1 -7.36 -13.98 -13.69
N ASN A 2 -6.12 -14.46 -13.82
CA ASN A 2 -5.57 -15.38 -12.82
C ASN A 2 -5.49 -14.60 -11.51
N ILE A 3 -6.31 -14.97 -10.53
CA ILE A 3 -6.41 -14.31 -9.22
C ILE A 3 -5.00 -14.16 -8.59
N PHE A 4 -4.15 -15.15 -8.83
CA PHE A 4 -2.74 -15.14 -8.46
C PHE A 4 -1.96 -13.92 -9.00
N ILE A 5 -2.15 -13.54 -10.27
CA ILE A 5 -1.51 -12.37 -10.88
C ILE A 5 -2.04 -11.09 -10.26
N ALA A 6 -3.35 -11.02 -9.99
CA ALA A 6 -3.95 -9.84 -9.35
C ALA A 6 -3.43 -9.62 -7.93
N ILE A 7 -3.24 -10.70 -7.16
CA ILE A 7 -2.63 -10.66 -5.82
C ILE A 7 -1.18 -10.19 -5.91
N LEU A 8 -0.38 -10.71 -6.87
CA LEU A 8 1.01 -10.27 -7.09
C LEU A 8 1.10 -8.79 -7.44
N ILE A 9 0.26 -8.31 -8.36
CA ILE A 9 0.20 -6.90 -8.74
C ILE A 9 -0.22 -6.04 -7.54
N GLY A 10 -1.21 -6.49 -6.75
CA GLY A 10 -1.68 -5.79 -5.56
C GLY A 10 -0.61 -5.73 -4.47
N LEU A 11 0.14 -6.81 -4.27
CA LEU A 11 1.25 -6.87 -3.32
C LEU A 11 2.37 -5.92 -3.72
N ILE A 12 2.85 -6.01 -4.97
CA ILE A 12 3.97 -5.18 -5.46
C ILE A 12 3.56 -3.71 -5.54
N GLY A 13 2.38 -3.42 -6.12
CA GLY A 13 1.86 -2.07 -6.22
C GLY A 13 1.57 -1.44 -4.86
N GLY A 14 0.92 -2.17 -3.96
CA GLY A 14 0.62 -1.71 -2.60
C GLY A 14 1.87 -1.51 -1.74
N PHE A 15 2.93 -2.27 -2.00
CA PHE A 15 4.22 -2.10 -1.34
C PHE A 15 4.93 -0.82 -1.82
N ILE A 16 5.00 -0.59 -3.14
CA ILE A 16 5.61 0.63 -3.71
C ILE A 16 4.86 1.89 -3.24
N ILE A 17 3.53 1.88 -3.31
CA ILE A 17 2.68 2.98 -2.81
C ILE A 17 2.89 3.16 -1.31
N GLY A 18 2.99 2.07 -0.56
CA GLY A 18 3.25 2.07 0.87
C GLY A 18 4.58 2.73 1.26
N ILE A 19 5.65 2.44 0.50
CA ILE A 19 6.95 3.10 0.69
C ILE A 19 6.82 4.60 0.45
N ALA A 20 6.20 5.01 -0.66
CA ALA A 20 6.00 6.42 -0.97
C ALA A 20 5.20 7.13 0.13
N LEU A 21 4.13 6.51 0.61
CA LEU A 21 3.30 7.04 1.69
C LEU A 21 4.07 7.14 3.01
N SER A 22 4.88 6.13 3.34
CA SER A 22 5.74 6.14 4.53
C SER A 22 6.74 7.29 4.49
N SER A 23 7.38 7.53 3.35
CA SER A 23 8.31 8.66 3.17
C SER A 23 7.57 9.99 3.27
N PHE A 24 6.36 10.09 2.71
CA PHE A 24 5.55 11.29 2.79
C PHE A 24 5.17 11.63 4.23
N ILE A 25 4.77 10.64 5.03
CA ILE A 25 4.48 10.82 6.46
C ILE A 25 5.72 11.25 7.24
N GLY A 26 6.89 10.68 6.92
CA GLY A 26 8.17 11.09 7.52
C GLY A 26 8.52 12.56 7.24
N ILE A 27 8.32 13.01 6.00
CA ILE A 27 8.56 14.40 5.60
C ILE A 27 7.58 15.35 6.30
N ILE A 28 6.30 14.99 6.35
CA ILE A 28 5.27 15.78 7.03
C ILE A 28 5.55 15.85 8.54
N GLY A 29 5.96 14.74 9.15
CA GLY A 29 6.35 14.69 10.56
C GLY A 29 7.48 15.65 10.88
N MET A 30 8.54 15.63 10.05
CA MET A 30 9.65 16.57 10.18
C MET A 30 9.20 18.03 10.05
N MET A 31 8.29 18.34 9.13
CA MET A 31 7.81 19.72 8.92
C MET A 31 6.93 20.25 10.06
N LEU A 32 6.04 19.42 10.63
CA LEU A 32 5.06 19.86 11.62
C LEU A 32 5.56 19.72 13.06
N PHE A 33 6.29 18.64 13.35
CA PHE A 33 6.67 18.25 14.71
C PHE A 33 8.18 18.33 14.97
N ASN A 34 8.99 18.71 13.96
CA ASN A 34 10.47 18.70 14.01
C ASN A 34 11.05 17.32 14.40
N GLU A 35 10.27 16.25 14.28
CA GLU A 35 10.67 14.88 14.55
C GLU A 35 10.23 13.96 13.41
N PRO A 36 11.05 12.97 13.03
CA PRO A 36 10.68 12.04 11.97
C PRO A 36 9.59 11.10 12.48
N LEU A 37 8.33 11.44 12.18
CA LEU A 37 7.20 10.55 12.45
C LEU A 37 7.18 9.42 11.43
N GLY A 38 7.18 8.18 11.91
CA GLY A 38 7.13 7.00 11.08
C GLY A 38 6.10 6.01 11.61
N VAL A 39 5.26 5.48 10.72
CA VAL A 39 4.39 4.35 11.05
C VAL A 39 5.15 3.07 10.78
N LYS A 40 5.42 2.30 11.84
CA LYS A 40 6.18 1.05 11.75
C LYS A 40 5.46 0.08 10.81
N TYR A 41 6.18 -0.46 9.83
CA TYR A 41 5.67 -1.42 8.85
C TYR A 41 4.51 -0.94 7.95
N LEU A 42 4.32 0.39 7.78
CA LEU A 42 3.29 0.93 6.89
C LEU A 42 3.27 0.30 5.49
N PRO A 43 4.44 0.08 4.82
CA PRO A 43 4.45 -0.52 3.49
C PRO A 43 3.92 -1.95 3.45
N TYR A 44 4.09 -2.70 4.54
CA TYR A 44 3.59 -4.07 4.66
C TYR A 44 2.07 -4.08 4.84
N TYR A 45 1.53 -3.17 5.65
CA TYR A 45 0.08 -3.04 5.82
C TYR A 45 -0.62 -2.64 4.52
N THR A 46 -0.05 -1.67 3.78
CA THR A 46 -0.63 -1.25 2.48
C THR A 46 -0.49 -2.34 1.42
N ALA A 47 0.63 -3.06 1.37
CA ALA A 47 0.80 -4.19 0.46
C ALA A 47 -0.23 -5.30 0.72
N PHE A 48 -0.44 -5.65 1.99
CA PHE A 48 -1.41 -6.67 2.38
C PHE A 48 -2.85 -6.25 2.04
N LEU A 49 -3.24 -5.02 2.37
CA LEU A 49 -4.56 -4.48 2.03
C LEU A 49 -4.78 -4.44 0.52
N CYS A 50 -3.79 -3.96 -0.24
CA CYS A 50 -3.91 -3.84 -1.69
C CYS A 50 -3.97 -5.21 -2.38
N ALA A 51 -3.23 -6.21 -1.88
CA ALA A 51 -3.28 -7.59 -2.35
C ALA A 51 -4.66 -8.24 -2.15
N ILE A 52 -5.45 -7.80 -1.17
CA ILE A 52 -6.82 -8.28 -0.92
C ILE A 52 -7.83 -7.46 -1.73
N ILE A 53 -7.69 -6.14 -1.79
CA ILE A 53 -8.63 -5.24 -2.47
C ILE A 53 -8.60 -5.44 -3.99
N LEU A 54 -7.42 -5.60 -4.61
CA LEU A 54 -7.30 -5.77 -6.06
C LEU A 54 -8.09 -6.97 -6.63
N PRO A 55 -7.96 -8.21 -6.10
CA PRO A 55 -8.72 -9.34 -6.61
C PRO A 55 -10.22 -9.19 -6.37
N ILE A 56 -10.64 -8.58 -5.26
CA ILE A 56 -12.06 -8.30 -4.97
C ILE A 56 -12.64 -7.35 -6.01
N TRP A 57 -11.92 -6.26 -6.32
CA TRP A 57 -12.36 -5.29 -7.33
C TRP A 57 -12.36 -5.91 -8.74
N GLY A 58 -11.34 -6.70 -9.06
CA GLY A 58 -11.26 -7.44 -10.32
C GLY A 58 -12.39 -8.47 -10.50
N TYR A 59 -12.88 -9.07 -9.41
CA TYR A 59 -14.02 -9.97 -9.44
C TYR A 59 -15.33 -9.20 -9.67
N LYS A 60 -15.53 -8.07 -8.97
CA LYS A 60 -16.71 -7.22 -9.11
C LYS A 60 -16.86 -6.66 -10.53
N SER A 61 -15.75 -6.31 -11.19
CA SER A 61 -15.73 -5.74 -12.55
C SER A 61 -16.19 -6.71 -13.66
N ARG A 62 -16.33 -8.01 -13.37
CA ARG A 62 -16.85 -9.03 -14.31
C ARG A 62 -18.33 -9.36 -14.14
N THR A 63 -19.04 -8.67 -13.25
CA THR A 63 -20.51 -8.75 -13.06
C THR A 63 -21.16 -7.50 -13.63
#